data_AF-A0A7C1A650-F1
#
_entry.id   AF-A0A7C1A650-F1
#
_cell.length_a   1.000
_cell.length_b   1.000
_cell.length_c   1.000
_cell.angle_alpha   90.00
_cell.angle_beta   90.00
_cell.angle_gamma   90.00
#
_symmetry.space_group_name_H-M   'P 1'
#
loop_
_entity.id
_entity.type
_entity.pdbx_description
1 polymer ?
#
loop_
_entity_poly.entity_id
_entity_poly.type
_entity_poly.pdbx_seq_one_letter_code
_entity_poly.pdbx_strand_id
1 'polypeptide(L)' 'MLDKTQIYISQFETGGLIPSEKQTEKITEILGIGPETLDKELRQFYEARRKELKKRREGRQESD' A
#
# COMPACT_ATOMS: atom_id res chain seq x y z
N MET A 1 19.95 -12.70 -0.80
CA MET A 1 18.66 -13.01 -0.17
C MET A 1 18.10 -11.68 0.30
N LEU A 2 17.11 -11.11 -0.39
CA LEU A 2 16.46 -9.88 0.09
C LEU A 2 15.81 -10.22 1.43
N ASP A 3 16.21 -9.54 2.50
CA ASP A 3 15.66 -9.77 3.83
C ASP A 3 14.14 -9.67 3.75
N LYS A 4 13.42 -10.62 4.38
CA LYS A 4 11.95 -10.67 4.36
C LYS A 4 11.33 -9.32 4.75
N THR A 5 12.00 -8.56 5.61
CA THR A 5 11.67 -7.19 6.01
C THR A 5 11.67 -6.21 4.83
N GLN A 6 12.64 -6.28 3.92
CA GLN A 6 12.75 -5.38 2.78
C GLN A 6 11.67 -5.66 1.73
N ILE A 7 11.35 -6.94 1.50
CA ILE A 7 10.21 -7.34 0.65
C ILE A 7 8.90 -6.84 1.26
N TYR A 8 8.73 -6.99 2.57
CA TYR A 8 7.54 -6.57 3.29
C TYR A 8 7.31 -5.05 3.22
N ILE A 9 8.36 -4.26 3.50
CA ILE A 9 8.30 -2.79 3.40
C ILE A 9 7.99 -2.37 1.97
N SER A 10 8.66 -2.95 0.97
CA SER A 10 8.41 -2.63 -0.43
C SER A 10 6.97 -2.96 -0.86
N GLN A 11 6.40 -4.07 -0.39
CA GLN A 11 5.00 -4.41 -0.67
C GLN A 11 4.02 -3.47 0.04
N PHE A 12 4.32 -3.04 1.27
CA PHE A 12 3.53 -2.02 1.96
C PHE A 12 3.54 -0.68 1.21
N GLU A 13 4.73 -0.16 0.88
CA GLU A 13 4.91 1.10 0.13
C GLU A 13 4.29 1.07 -1.26
N THR A 14 4.31 -0.09 -1.92
CA THR A 14 3.80 -0.19 -3.30
C THR A 14 2.29 -0.40 -3.37
N GLY A 15 1.64 -0.68 -2.25
CA GLY A 15 0.22 -0.93 -2.23
C GLY A 15 -0.17 -2.42 -2.20
N GLY A 16 0.80 -3.32 -2.11
CA GLY A 16 0.66 -4.77 -2.29
C GLY A 16 0.37 -5.56 -1.01
N LEU A 17 0.40 -4.91 0.16
CA LEU A 17 0.23 -5.60 1.44
C LEU A 17 -0.51 -4.74 2.45
N ILE A 18 -1.61 -5.28 2.98
CA ILE A 18 -2.41 -4.64 4.04
C ILE A 18 -1.77 -4.99 5.39
N PRO A 19 -1.46 -4.01 6.25
CA PRO A 19 -0.91 -4.28 7.58
C PRO A 19 -1.89 -5.11 8.42
N SER A 20 -1.36 -6.03 9.23
CA SER A 20 -2.16 -6.76 10.23
C SER A 20 -2.67 -5.82 11.32
N GLU A 21 -3.71 -6.20 12.06
CA GLU A 21 -4.26 -5.38 13.16
C GLU A 21 -3.19 -4.88 14.13
N LYS A 22 -2.28 -5.74 14.57
CA LYS A 22 -1.17 -5.35 15.49
C LYS A 22 -0.22 -4.32 14.89
N GLN A 23 -0.06 -4.32 13.56
CA GLN A 23 0.77 -3.32 12.88
C GLN A 23 -0.01 -2.02 12.68
N THR A 24 -1.29 -2.12 12.34
CA THR A 24 -2.21 -0.98 12.29
C THR A 24 -2.23 -0.24 13.62
N GLU A 25 -2.35 -0.96 14.75
CA GLU A 25 -2.30 -0.38 16.10
C GLU A 25 -0.99 0.38 16.35
N LYS A 26 0.17 -0.23 16.07
CA LYS A 26 1.47 0.43 16.21
C LYS A 26 1.59 1.67 15.34
N ILE A 27 1.09 1.62 14.11
CA ILE A 27 1.14 2.76 13.19
C ILE A 27 0.24 3.88 13.69
N THR A 28 -0.98 3.57 14.15
CA THR A 28 -1.90 4.56 14.74
C THR A 28 -1.34 5.23 15.98
N GLU A 29 -0.63 4.45 16.82
CA GLU A 29 0.05 4.96 18.01
C GLU A 29 1.18 5.93 17.65
N ILE A 30 2.07 5.55 16.72
CA ILE A 30 3.20 6.38 16.29
C ILE A 30 2.72 7.69 15.64
N LEU A 31 1.66 7.61 14.82
CA LEU A 31 1.16 8.76 14.07
C LEU A 31 0.17 9.61 14.88
N GLY A 32 -0.30 9.13 16.05
CA GLY A 32 -1.29 9.84 16.86
C GLY A 32 -2.65 9.99 16.16
N ILE A 33 -3.02 9.04 15.29
CA ILE A 33 -4.28 9.05 14.53
C ILE A 33 -5.14 7.84 14.90
N GLY A 34 -6.45 7.93 14.66
CA GLY A 34 -7.35 6.80 14.85
C GLY A 34 -7.21 5.72 13.76
N PRO A 35 -7.54 4.45 14.07
CA PRO A 35 -7.50 3.35 13.09
C PRO A 35 -8.42 3.58 11.89
N GLU A 36 -9.57 4.23 12.09
CA GLU A 36 -10.48 4.60 11.00
C GLU A 36 -9.85 5.61 10.03
N THR A 37 -9.06 6.55 10.56
CA THR A 37 -8.34 7.53 9.73
C THR A 37 -7.29 6.82 8.89
N LEU A 38 -6.51 5.93 9.51
CA LEU A 38 -5.51 5.14 8.81
C LEU A 38 -6.12 4.24 7.72
N ASP A 39 -7.21 3.53 8.02
CA ASP A 39 -7.89 2.66 7.03
C ASP A 39 -8.41 3.46 5.84
N LYS A 40 -9.01 4.63 6.09
CA LYS A 40 -9.50 5.53 5.04
C LYS A 40 -8.36 5.97 4.10
N GLU A 41 -7.26 6.48 4.66
CA GLU A 41 -6.12 6.95 3.87
C GLU A 41 -5.47 5.80 3.08
N LEU A 42 -5.30 4.63 3.71
CA LEU A 42 -4.77 3.43 3.05
C LEU A 42 -5.67 3.00 1.88
N ARG A 43 -6.99 2.96 2.05
CA ARG A 43 -7.93 2.63 0.96
C ARG A 43 -7.79 3.58 -0.22
N GLN A 44 -7.75 4.89 0.03
CA GLN A 44 -7.58 5.89 -1.03
C GLN A 44 -6.25 5.71 -1.77
N PHE A 45 -5.17 5.48 -1.03
CA PHE A 45 -3.86 5.19 -1.61
C PHE A 45 -3.88 3.94 -2.51
N TYR A 46 -4.42 2.82 -2.01
CA TYR A 46 -4.48 1.57 -2.78
C TYR A 46 -5.34 1.71 -4.04
N GLU A 47 -6.47 2.42 -3.98
CA GLU A 47 -7.31 2.67 -5.15
C GLU A 47 -6.59 3.52 -6.21
N ALA A 48 -5.91 4.58 -5.79
CA ALA A 48 -5.12 5.43 -6.67
C ALA A 48 -4.00 4.62 -7.36
N ARG A 49 -3.28 3.79 -6.59
CA ARG A 49 -2.22 2.92 -7.10
C ARG A 49 -2.74 1.86 -8.07
N ARG A 50 -3.89 1.23 -7.78
CA ARG A 50 -4.51 0.28 -8.71
C ARG A 50 -4.88 0.95 -10.04
N LYS A 51 -5.43 2.17 -10.00
CA LYS A 51 -5.74 2.95 -11.21
C LYS A 51 -4.48 3.27 -12.01
N GLU A 52 -3.41 3.71 -11.34
CA GLU A 52 -2.11 3.98 -11.97
C GLU A 52 -1.53 2.72 -12.65
N LEU A 53 -1.54 1.58 -11.95
CA LEU A 53 -1.04 0.31 -12.48
C LEU A 53 -1.86 -0.18 -13.68
N LYS A 54 -3.18 0.01 -13.67
CA LYS A 54 -4.07 -0.32 -14.79
C LYS A 54 -3.72 0.52 -16.02
N LYS A 55 -3.58 1.85 -15.86
CA LYS A 55 -3.17 2.75 -16.95
C LYS A 55 -1.80 2.39 -17.53
N ARG A 56 -0.83 2.02 -16.69
CA ARG A 56 0.51 1.58 -17.15
C ARG A 56 0.46 0.27 -17.94
N ARG A 57 -0.48 -0.63 -17.63
CA ARG A 57 -0.69 -1.87 -18.40
C ARG A 57 -1.39 -1.59 -19.73
N GLU A 58 -2.42 -0.75 -19.73
CA GLU A 58 -3.16 -0.37 -20.95
C GLU A 58 -2.25 0.41 -21.93
N GLY A 59 -1.49 1.40 -21.46
CA GLY A 59 -0.54 2.14 -22.29
C GLY A 59 0.66 1.33 -22.79
N ARG A 60 0.93 0.14 -22.23
CA ARG A 60 1.91 -0.81 -22.79
C ARG A 60 1.30 -1.71 -23.88
N GLN A 61 0.00 -2.01 -23.81
CA GLN A 61 -0.68 -2.85 -24.81
C GLN A 61 -0.97 -2.11 -26.13
N GLU A 62 -1.02 -0.78 -26.15
CA GLU A 62 -1.18 0.02 -27.37
C GLU A 62 0.13 0.24 -28.16
N SER A 63 1.27 -0.23 -27.64
CA SER A 63 2.60 -0.01 -28.25
C SER A 63 3.27 -1.27 -28.82
N ASP A 64 2.55 -2.41 -28.85
CA ASP A 64 3.01 -3.68 -29.46
C ASP A 64 2.27 -3.98 -30.78
#